data_AF-A0A5C6YVW6-F1
#
_entry.id   AF-A0A5C6YVW6-F1
#
_cell.length_a   1.000
_cell.length_b   1.000
_cell.length_c   1.000
_cell.angle_alpha   90.00
_cell.angle_beta   90.00
_cell.angle_gamma   90.00
#
_symmetry.space_group_name_H-M   'P 1'
#
loop_
_entity.id
_entity.type
_entity.pdbx_description
1 polymer ?
#
loop_
_entity_poly.entity_id
_entity_poly.type
_entity_poly.pdbx_seq_one_letter_code
_entity_poly.pdbx_strand_id
1 'polypeptide(L)'
;MTRRLQRGLGTLAMCVVLLGVLALGAAWATRQLTTAERVAANDHRAATAFEAAEAGMAWAIAMLNGGHVDDSCRPASHPAGPSADIAATGDSSASATDFRSRFLQLGADGHYRAKPIAPATGGAMSPACTNTGPLRWTCQCATQGDPSSASPTADSRPADPQPRFTVRFTDAGPAGQLKLIVRGCSDRRADCDDLSEGPSGLAEAARHLALLSALRLPPPQAATEGPGSFLRVFGYPAMRYRSQPAIARMRCDADCGAPLAQALARGRRLIWIDGDARLSEWPPAALDGTPLVLVVDGRLDLSAPGSAQGVIYAREGIGWHPPVGQAASWRGAIVTDGVFDPEKTVTLTHDAAVLYRVHRQMGSFLPVPGGWSPTR
;
A
#
# COMPACT_ATOMS: atom_id res chain seq x y z
N MET A 1 14.71 22.82 -97.03
CA MET A 1 13.70 22.08 -96.23
C MET A 1 14.39 21.04 -95.37
N THR A 2 14.65 21.35 -94.09
CA THR A 2 15.29 20.44 -93.14
C THR A 2 14.27 20.00 -92.09
N ARG A 3 13.62 18.85 -92.30
CA ARG A 3 12.84 18.18 -91.26
C ARG A 3 13.80 17.53 -90.27
N ARG A 4 14.16 18.26 -89.19
CA ARG A 4 14.75 17.62 -88.00
C ARG A 4 13.66 16.77 -87.35
N LEU A 5 13.82 15.45 -87.46
CA LEU A 5 12.96 14.46 -86.82
C LEU A 5 12.96 14.67 -85.29
N GLN A 6 11.77 14.95 -84.73
CA GLN A 6 11.48 14.92 -83.30
C GLN A 6 11.65 13.48 -82.76
N ARG A 7 12.89 13.07 -82.47
CA ARG A 7 13.19 11.76 -81.85
C ARG A 7 13.41 11.81 -80.32
N GLY A 8 13.16 12.95 -79.68
CA GLY A 8 13.34 13.13 -78.23
C GLY A 8 12.05 13.35 -77.41
N LEU A 9 10.90 13.54 -78.05
CA LEU A 9 9.64 13.90 -77.36
C LEU A 9 8.96 12.67 -76.72
N GLY A 10 9.08 11.50 -77.36
CA GLY A 10 8.53 10.23 -76.84
C GLY A 10 9.28 9.68 -75.63
N THR A 11 10.62 9.85 -75.58
CA THR A 11 11.43 9.43 -74.43
C THR A 11 11.17 10.33 -73.22
N LEU A 12 11.00 11.64 -73.42
CA LEU A 12 10.65 12.58 -72.35
C LEU A 12 9.25 12.29 -71.79
N ALA A 13 8.25 12.03 -72.64
CA ALA A 13 6.91 11.67 -72.21
C ALA A 13 6.91 10.37 -71.38
N MET A 14 7.63 9.34 -71.83
CA MET A 14 7.77 8.09 -71.09
C MET A 14 8.50 8.27 -69.75
N CYS A 15 9.58 9.06 -69.71
CA CYS A 15 10.25 9.39 -68.46
C CYS A 15 9.34 10.14 -67.47
N VAL A 16 8.55 11.11 -67.94
CA VAL A 16 7.60 11.84 -67.08
C VAL A 16 6.53 10.90 -66.52
N VAL A 17 6.00 9.99 -67.33
CA VAL A 17 5.03 8.98 -66.86
C VAL A 17 5.67 8.05 -65.84
N LEU A 18 6.88 7.54 -66.10
CA LEU A 18 7.58 6.65 -65.16
C LEU A 18 7.91 7.36 -63.83
N LEU A 19 8.39 8.60 -63.88
CA LEU A 19 8.63 9.41 -62.69
C LEU A 19 7.32 9.70 -61.94
N GLY A 20 6.22 9.95 -62.64
CA GLY A 20 4.90 10.13 -62.04
C GLY A 20 4.40 8.89 -61.31
N VAL A 21 4.54 7.70 -61.91
CA VAL A 21 4.19 6.41 -61.28
C VAL A 21 5.08 6.16 -60.06
N LEU A 22 6.38 6.42 -60.15
CA LEU A 22 7.31 6.28 -59.02
C LEU A 22 6.97 7.26 -57.87
N ALA A 23 6.65 8.51 -58.18
CA ALA A 23 6.26 9.50 -57.17
C ALA A 23 4.94 9.14 -56.47
N LEU A 24 3.95 8.61 -57.23
CA LEU A 24 2.69 8.13 -56.66
C LEU A 24 2.92 6.93 -55.72
N GLY A 25 3.77 5.98 -56.13
CA GLY A 25 4.17 4.83 -55.31
C GLY A 25 4.87 5.25 -54.03
N ALA A 26 5.81 6.21 -54.12
CA ALA A 26 6.49 6.77 -52.95
C ALA A 26 5.52 7.48 -52.00
N ALA A 27 4.61 8.32 -52.51
CA ALA A 27 3.60 8.99 -51.71
C ALA A 27 2.65 8.01 -50.99
N TRP A 28 2.29 6.91 -51.64
CA TRP A 28 1.47 5.86 -51.03
C TRP A 28 2.22 5.14 -49.91
N ALA A 29 3.49 4.78 -50.11
CA ALA A 29 4.34 4.16 -49.09
C ALA A 29 4.55 5.09 -47.87
N THR A 30 4.81 6.39 -48.09
CA THR A 30 4.96 7.36 -46.99
C THR A 30 3.70 7.43 -46.12
N ARG A 31 2.51 7.41 -46.72
CA ARG A 31 1.26 7.41 -45.95
C ARG A 31 1.14 6.17 -45.05
N GLN A 32 1.42 4.99 -45.58
CA GLN A 32 1.38 3.73 -44.83
C GLN A 32 2.36 3.75 -43.64
N LEU A 33 3.57 4.26 -43.86
CA LEU A 33 4.58 4.41 -42.79
C LEU A 33 4.10 5.37 -41.70
N THR A 34 3.58 6.54 -42.05
CA THR A 34 3.08 7.51 -41.05
C THR A 34 1.92 6.96 -40.22
N THR A 35 1.04 6.15 -40.81
CA THR A 35 -0.04 5.50 -40.05
C THR A 35 0.51 4.42 -39.12
N ALA A 36 1.48 3.64 -39.57
CA ALA A 36 2.11 2.62 -38.74
C ALA A 36 2.87 3.23 -37.54
N GLU A 37 3.59 4.34 -37.77
CA GLU A 37 4.27 5.09 -36.69
C GLU A 37 3.29 5.64 -35.66
N ARG A 38 2.15 6.20 -36.10
CA ARG A 38 1.11 6.72 -35.19
C ARG A 38 0.48 5.61 -34.36
N VAL A 39 0.21 4.46 -34.96
CA VAL A 39 -0.32 3.27 -34.25
C VAL A 39 0.72 2.80 -33.24
N ALA A 40 1.98 2.60 -33.64
CA ALA A 40 3.05 2.18 -32.74
C ALA A 40 3.26 3.16 -31.57
N ALA A 41 3.23 4.47 -31.83
CA ALA A 41 3.33 5.49 -30.78
C ALA A 41 2.12 5.47 -29.83
N ASN A 42 0.93 5.16 -30.34
CA ASN A 42 -0.27 5.04 -29.52
C ASN A 42 -0.25 3.77 -28.66
N ASP A 43 0.15 2.64 -29.24
CA ASP A 43 0.29 1.36 -28.54
C ASP A 43 1.36 1.46 -27.44
N HIS A 44 2.46 2.13 -27.72
CA HIS A 44 3.50 2.39 -26.73
C HIS A 44 2.98 3.24 -25.55
N ARG A 45 2.24 4.32 -25.82
CA ARG A 45 1.61 5.14 -24.77
C ARG A 45 0.56 4.37 -23.96
N ALA A 46 -0.24 3.54 -24.61
CA ALA A 46 -1.23 2.71 -23.93
C ALA A 46 -0.55 1.67 -23.02
N ALA A 47 0.50 1.00 -23.51
CA ALA A 47 1.27 0.03 -22.74
C ALA A 47 1.94 0.66 -21.51
N THR A 48 2.60 1.81 -21.67
CA THR A 48 3.27 2.51 -20.55
C THR A 48 2.28 3.00 -19.50
N ALA A 49 1.11 3.50 -19.92
CA ALA A 49 0.04 3.88 -19.00
C ALA A 49 -0.51 2.67 -18.22
N PHE A 50 -0.68 1.52 -18.89
CA PHE A 50 -1.13 0.28 -18.25
C PHE A 50 -0.11 -0.26 -17.25
N GLU A 51 1.18 -0.27 -17.60
CA GLU A 51 2.27 -0.65 -16.69
C GLU A 51 2.33 0.27 -15.47
N ALA A 52 2.14 1.59 -15.65
CA ALA A 52 2.05 2.53 -14.55
C ALA A 52 0.86 2.25 -13.64
N ALA A 53 -0.30 1.91 -14.20
CA ALA A 53 -1.50 1.58 -13.44
C ALA A 53 -1.33 0.28 -12.63
N GLU A 54 -0.73 -0.76 -13.21
CA GLU A 54 -0.45 -2.01 -12.50
C GLU A 54 0.63 -1.84 -11.42
N ALA A 55 1.66 -1.02 -11.68
CA ALA A 55 2.66 -0.65 -10.67
C ALA A 55 2.01 0.07 -9.48
N GLY A 56 1.10 1.02 -9.76
CA GLY A 56 0.34 1.71 -8.73
C GLY A 56 -0.62 0.80 -7.96
N MET A 57 -1.18 -0.23 -8.61
CA MET A 57 -2.02 -1.25 -7.96
C MET A 57 -1.23 -2.04 -6.91
N ALA A 58 -0.08 -2.59 -7.32
CA ALA A 58 0.79 -3.34 -6.41
C ALA A 58 1.30 -2.45 -5.27
N TRP A 59 1.70 -1.22 -5.59
CA TRP A 59 2.15 -0.22 -4.61
C TRP A 59 1.05 0.11 -3.59
N ALA A 60 -0.18 0.42 -4.04
CA ALA A 60 -1.28 0.78 -3.15
C ALA A 60 -1.66 -0.35 -2.18
N ILE A 61 -1.68 -1.59 -2.66
CA ILE A 61 -1.94 -2.77 -1.80
C ILE A 61 -0.81 -2.96 -0.78
N ALA A 62 0.46 -2.73 -1.17
CA ALA A 62 1.58 -2.77 -0.24
C ALA A 62 1.47 -1.68 0.83
N MET A 63 1.12 -0.45 0.45
CA MET A 63 0.95 0.69 1.36
C MET A 63 -0.20 0.47 2.34
N LEU A 64 -1.35 -0.06 1.89
CA LEU A 64 -2.47 -0.45 2.75
C LEU A 64 -2.09 -1.53 3.78
N ASN A 65 -1.10 -2.37 3.47
CA ASN A 65 -0.60 -3.39 4.36
C ASN A 65 0.68 -2.98 5.07
N GLY A 66 1.11 -1.72 4.92
CA GLY A 66 2.30 -1.13 5.51
C GLY A 66 2.06 -0.63 6.92
N GLY A 67 2.70 0.48 7.27
CA GLY A 67 2.52 1.12 8.57
C GLY A 67 2.58 2.64 8.44
N HIS A 68 3.29 3.30 9.35
CA HIS A 68 3.41 4.74 9.33
C HIS A 68 4.22 5.24 8.13
N VAL A 69 3.69 6.28 7.51
CA VAL A 69 4.30 6.94 6.35
C VAL A 69 4.29 8.45 6.52
N ASP A 70 5.30 9.08 5.93
CA ASP A 70 5.37 10.54 5.79
C ASP A 70 4.60 11.04 4.55
N ASP A 71 4.68 12.34 4.31
CA ASP A 71 4.00 12.99 3.18
C ASP A 71 4.61 12.64 1.82
N SER A 72 5.83 12.08 1.78
CA SER A 72 6.48 11.54 0.58
C SER A 72 6.26 10.04 0.42
N CYS A 73 5.29 9.46 1.15
CA CYS A 73 5.01 8.03 1.20
C CYS A 73 6.20 7.16 1.65
N ARG A 74 7.19 7.71 2.34
CA ARG A 74 8.33 6.94 2.86
C ARG A 74 7.97 6.36 4.23
N PRO A 75 8.51 5.17 4.59
CA PRO A 75 8.33 4.62 5.92
C PRO A 75 8.81 5.59 6.99
N ALA A 76 7.94 5.90 7.95
CA ALA A 76 8.24 6.77 9.07
C ALA A 76 8.26 5.97 10.38
N SER A 77 9.13 6.36 11.31
CA SER A 77 9.37 5.63 12.55
C SER A 77 8.90 6.34 13.82
N HIS A 78 8.31 7.53 13.74
CA HIS A 78 7.88 8.28 14.93
C HIS A 78 6.44 8.78 14.76
N PRO A 79 5.48 8.35 15.60
CA PRO A 79 4.09 8.79 15.47
C PRO A 79 3.97 10.31 15.63
N ALA A 80 3.00 10.90 14.93
CA ALA A 80 2.67 12.32 15.06
C ALA A 80 2.31 12.69 16.51
N GLY A 81 3.26 13.27 17.23
CA GLY A 81 3.09 13.89 18.54
C GLY A 81 3.83 15.23 18.56
N PRO A 82 3.55 16.12 19.54
CA PRO A 82 4.30 17.36 19.69
C PRO A 82 5.78 17.01 19.92
N SER A 83 6.62 17.23 18.91
CA SER A 83 8.04 16.90 18.94
C SER A 83 8.76 17.83 19.91
N ALA A 84 9.10 17.35 21.11
CA ALA A 84 9.93 18.11 22.04
C ALA A 84 11.41 18.14 21.61
N ASP A 85 11.91 17.15 20.86
CA ASP A 85 13.36 16.99 20.68
C ASP A 85 13.79 16.59 19.26
N ILE A 86 13.40 17.34 18.20
CA ILE A 86 14.15 17.32 16.92
C ILE A 86 14.15 18.75 16.33
N ALA A 87 15.04 19.59 16.85
CA ALA A 87 15.50 20.81 16.18
C ALA A 87 17.01 20.67 15.95
N ALA A 88 17.40 19.84 14.97
CA ALA A 88 18.80 19.75 14.53
C ALA A 88 18.96 19.37 13.04
N THR A 89 17.89 19.01 12.34
CA THR A 89 17.87 18.95 10.87
C THR A 89 16.65 19.75 10.43
N GLY A 90 16.81 20.66 9.48
CA GLY A 90 15.75 21.53 8.97
C GLY A 90 14.65 20.81 8.19
N ASP A 91 14.43 19.52 8.46
CA ASP A 91 13.35 18.73 7.89
C ASP A 91 12.12 18.94 8.77
N SER A 92 11.15 19.70 8.24
CA SER A 92 9.80 19.78 8.79
C SER A 92 9.26 18.36 8.96
N SER A 93 9.24 17.86 10.19
CA SER A 93 8.84 16.50 10.53
C SER A 93 7.37 16.30 10.17
N ALA A 94 7.13 15.79 8.96
CA ALA A 94 5.83 15.39 8.48
C ALA A 94 5.20 14.45 9.52
N SER A 95 3.98 14.77 9.95
CA SER A 95 3.20 13.99 10.90
C SER A 95 3.09 12.53 10.42
N ALA A 96 3.91 11.62 10.99
CA ALA A 96 3.86 10.22 10.61
C ALA A 96 2.51 9.65 11.05
N THR A 97 1.77 9.18 10.06
CA THR A 97 0.43 8.62 10.25
C THR A 97 0.35 7.33 9.46
N ASP A 98 -0.51 6.43 9.91
CA ASP A 98 -0.79 5.20 9.17
C ASP A 98 -1.38 5.52 7.79
N PHE A 99 -0.91 4.82 6.74
CA PHE A 99 -1.42 5.06 5.39
C PHE A 99 -2.94 4.89 5.29
N ARG A 100 -3.52 3.93 6.04
CA ARG A 100 -4.97 3.74 6.05
C ARG A 100 -5.68 4.94 6.66
N SER A 101 -5.17 5.51 7.74
CA SER A 101 -5.82 6.65 8.39
C SER A 101 -5.77 7.94 7.56
N ARG A 102 -4.86 8.04 6.58
CA ARG A 102 -4.80 9.15 5.62
C ARG A 102 -5.97 9.10 4.63
N PHE A 103 -6.22 7.96 4.01
CA PHE A 103 -7.16 7.82 2.86
C PHE A 103 -8.45 7.06 3.15
N LEU A 104 -8.50 6.34 4.27
CA LEU A 104 -9.65 5.57 4.73
C LEU A 104 -10.13 6.10 6.09
N GLN A 105 -11.41 5.87 6.38
CA GLN A 105 -12.02 6.15 7.66
C GLN A 105 -12.78 4.91 8.14
N LEU A 106 -13.06 4.85 9.45
CA LEU A 106 -13.89 3.80 10.02
C LEU A 106 -15.37 4.24 9.98
N GLY A 107 -16.23 3.39 9.44
CA GLY A 107 -17.68 3.56 9.54
C GLY A 107 -18.20 3.25 10.94
N ALA A 108 -19.46 3.60 11.20
CA ALA A 108 -20.15 3.26 12.46
C ALA A 108 -20.24 1.73 12.71
N ASP A 109 -20.18 0.94 11.64
CA ASP A 109 -20.12 -0.51 11.65
C ASP A 109 -18.70 -1.06 11.94
N GLY A 110 -17.71 -0.19 12.17
CA GLY A 110 -16.34 -0.56 12.48
C GLY A 110 -15.52 -1.06 11.28
N HIS A 111 -16.09 -1.02 10.07
CA HIS A 111 -15.42 -1.39 8.83
C HIS A 111 -14.80 -0.16 8.16
N TYR A 112 -13.71 -0.36 7.42
CA TYR A 112 -13.13 0.72 6.62
C TYR A 112 -14.09 1.19 5.50
N ARG A 113 -14.03 2.49 5.24
CA ARG A 113 -14.71 3.21 4.16
C ARG A 113 -13.71 4.15 3.50
N ALA A 114 -13.89 4.43 2.23
CA ALA A 114 -13.12 5.49 1.57
C ALA A 114 -13.45 6.84 2.23
N LYS A 115 -12.43 7.67 2.50
CA LYS A 115 -12.71 9.05 2.91
C LYS A 115 -13.35 9.80 1.74
N PRO A 116 -14.41 10.58 1.99
CA PRO A 116 -15.03 11.38 0.94
C PRO A 116 -14.05 12.44 0.43
N ILE A 117 -14.00 12.59 -0.88
CA ILE A 117 -13.30 13.69 -1.54
C ILE A 117 -14.18 14.93 -1.35
N ALA A 118 -13.75 15.89 -0.53
CA ALA A 118 -14.51 17.13 -0.35
C ALA A 118 -14.55 17.92 -1.68
N PRO A 119 -15.73 18.31 -2.19
CA PRO A 119 -15.83 19.16 -3.35
C PRO A 119 -15.59 20.62 -2.95
N ALA A 120 -14.60 21.28 -3.59
CA ALA A 120 -14.29 22.71 -3.51
C ALA A 120 -13.91 23.25 -2.11
N THR A 121 -12.63 23.40 -1.75
CA THR A 121 -11.72 24.48 -2.18
C THR A 121 -10.22 24.06 -2.08
N GLY A 122 -9.96 22.78 -1.84
CA GLY A 122 -8.66 22.15 -1.95
C GLY A 122 -8.91 20.69 -2.30
N GLY A 123 -8.54 20.29 -3.52
CA GLY A 123 -8.88 18.96 -4.05
C GLY A 123 -8.45 17.87 -3.07
N ALA A 124 -9.34 16.93 -2.74
CA ALA A 124 -8.93 15.82 -1.89
C ALA A 124 -7.85 15.04 -2.63
N MET A 125 -6.64 15.08 -2.09
CA MET A 125 -5.48 14.53 -2.77
C MET A 125 -5.45 13.02 -2.64
N SER A 126 -5.41 12.38 -3.80
CA SER A 126 -5.05 10.99 -3.98
C SER A 126 -3.54 10.84 -3.90
N PRO A 127 -3.01 9.74 -3.31
CA PRO A 127 -1.59 9.49 -3.40
C PRO A 127 -1.20 9.28 -4.87
N ALA A 128 -0.05 9.83 -5.25
CA ALA A 128 0.44 9.83 -6.61
C ALA A 128 1.93 9.52 -6.62
N CYS A 129 2.39 8.85 -7.68
CA CYS A 129 3.81 8.62 -7.90
C CYS A 129 4.17 8.86 -9.36
N THR A 130 5.36 9.41 -9.58
CA THR A 130 5.95 9.64 -10.89
C THR A 130 7.24 8.84 -11.02
N ASN A 131 7.44 8.22 -12.17
CA ASN A 131 8.67 7.53 -12.49
C ASN A 131 9.78 8.55 -12.79
N THR A 132 10.85 8.50 -12.00
CA THR A 132 12.00 9.42 -12.09
C THR A 132 13.27 8.73 -12.61
N GLY A 133 13.14 7.50 -13.11
CA GLY A 133 14.23 6.74 -13.71
C GLY A 133 14.01 5.23 -13.65
N PRO A 134 14.96 4.44 -14.17
CA PRO A 134 14.87 2.98 -14.16
C PRO A 134 14.60 2.43 -12.75
N LEU A 135 13.41 1.87 -12.54
CA LEU A 135 12.91 1.34 -11.26
C LEU A 135 12.83 2.37 -10.11
N ARG A 136 12.82 3.68 -10.41
CA ARG A 136 12.72 4.75 -9.40
C ARG A 136 11.36 5.43 -9.50
N TRP A 137 10.62 5.37 -8.41
CA TRP A 137 9.35 6.08 -8.24
C TRP A 137 9.50 7.08 -7.11
N THR A 138 9.05 8.30 -7.34
CA THR A 138 8.93 9.31 -6.30
C THR A 138 7.44 9.56 -6.06
N CYS A 139 7.02 9.46 -4.81
CA CYS A 139 5.63 9.41 -4.41
C CYS A 139 5.27 10.56 -3.46
N GLN A 140 3.99 10.92 -3.44
CA GLN A 140 3.40 11.88 -2.53
C GLN A 140 2.12 11.31 -1.90
N CYS A 141 2.04 11.39 -0.58
CA CYS A 141 0.96 10.92 0.29
C CYS A 141 0.32 12.04 1.12
N ALA A 142 0.71 13.29 0.89
CA ALA A 142 0.12 14.44 1.57
C ALA A 142 -1.39 14.53 1.31
N THR A 143 -2.14 14.86 2.36
CA THR A 143 -3.59 15.06 2.30
C THR A 143 -3.98 16.55 2.21
N GLN A 144 -3.01 17.46 2.21
CA GLN A 144 -3.16 18.93 2.08
C GLN A 144 -2.02 19.53 1.25
N GLY A 145 -2.32 20.46 0.33
CA GLY A 145 -1.36 20.99 -0.67
C GLY A 145 -1.93 21.08 -2.10
N ASP A 146 -1.16 21.67 -3.02
CA ASP A 146 -1.51 21.78 -4.44
C ASP A 146 -1.18 20.46 -5.17
N PRO A 147 -2.15 19.77 -5.82
CA PRO A 147 -1.90 18.52 -6.55
C PRO A 147 -0.86 18.66 -7.68
N SER A 148 -0.62 19.88 -8.18
CA SER A 148 0.42 20.16 -9.18
C SER A 148 1.84 20.21 -8.59
N SER A 149 1.98 20.57 -7.30
CA SER A 149 3.25 20.54 -6.55
C SER A 149 3.70 19.13 -6.14
N ALA A 150 2.83 18.13 -6.31
CA ALA A 150 3.11 16.73 -5.99
C ALA A 150 3.96 16.00 -7.05
N SER A 151 4.27 16.65 -8.18
CA SER A 151 5.22 16.11 -9.13
C SER A 151 6.63 16.58 -8.74
N PRO A 152 7.53 15.69 -8.28
CA PRO A 152 8.92 16.06 -8.12
C PRO A 152 9.45 16.50 -9.49
N THR A 153 10.16 17.62 -9.52
CA THR A 153 10.95 18.02 -10.68
C THR A 153 11.96 16.92 -10.93
N ALA A 154 11.71 16.10 -11.94
CA ALA A 154 12.69 15.14 -12.41
C ALA A 154 13.96 15.88 -12.84
N ASP A 155 15.11 15.24 -12.65
CA ASP A 155 16.35 15.67 -13.25
C ASP A 155 16.10 15.90 -14.75
N SER A 156 16.21 17.16 -15.13
CA SER A 156 15.77 17.68 -16.40
C SER A 156 16.58 17.06 -17.54
N ARG A 157 16.02 16.02 -18.17
CA ARG A 157 16.16 15.81 -19.60
C ARG A 157 14.77 15.93 -20.24
N PRO A 158 14.51 16.96 -21.05
CA PRO A 158 13.16 17.30 -21.53
C PRO A 158 12.54 16.31 -22.53
N ALA A 159 13.11 15.11 -22.71
CA ALA A 159 12.74 14.20 -23.80
C ALA A 159 12.22 12.81 -23.36
N ASP A 160 12.39 12.41 -22.09
CA ASP A 160 11.95 11.07 -21.66
C ASP A 160 10.53 11.12 -21.07
N PRO A 161 9.58 10.30 -21.58
CA PRO A 161 8.25 10.18 -21.00
C PRO A 161 8.35 9.61 -19.59
N GLN A 162 7.82 10.35 -18.61
CA GLN A 162 7.85 9.97 -17.20
C GLN A 162 6.46 9.50 -16.79
N PRO A 163 6.16 8.19 -16.87
CA PRO A 163 4.85 7.68 -16.51
C PRO A 163 4.55 7.97 -15.04
N ARG A 164 3.28 8.25 -14.74
CA ARG A 164 2.79 8.45 -13.38
C ARG A 164 1.60 7.55 -13.12
N PHE A 165 1.28 7.37 -11.84
CA PHE A 165 -0.03 6.87 -11.44
C PHE A 165 -0.61 7.67 -10.28
N THR A 166 -1.94 7.62 -10.16
CA THR A 166 -2.71 8.13 -9.03
C THR A 166 -3.61 7.04 -8.47
N VAL A 167 -3.83 7.07 -7.16
CA VAL A 167 -4.55 6.03 -6.43
C VAL A 167 -5.81 6.60 -5.80
N ARG A 168 -6.95 5.93 -5.95
CA ARG A 168 -8.20 6.34 -5.33
C ARG A 168 -8.92 5.15 -4.73
N PHE A 169 -9.56 5.40 -3.59
CA PHE A 169 -10.44 4.44 -2.93
C PHE A 169 -11.88 4.90 -3.06
N THR A 170 -12.78 3.94 -3.25
CA THR A 170 -14.23 4.14 -3.18
C THR A 170 -14.86 2.97 -2.44
N ASP A 171 -16.08 3.14 -1.94
CA ASP A 171 -16.81 2.02 -1.36
C ASP A 171 -17.32 1.10 -2.47
N ALA A 172 -17.20 -0.22 -2.28
CA ALA A 172 -17.54 -1.21 -3.30
C ALA A 172 -19.03 -1.62 -3.33
N GLY A 173 -19.84 -1.14 -2.38
CA GLY A 173 -21.22 -1.57 -2.17
C GLY A 173 -21.36 -2.48 -0.94
N PRO A 174 -20.80 -3.72 -0.95
CA PRO A 174 -20.80 -4.57 0.24
C PRO A 174 -20.04 -3.95 1.41
N ALA A 175 -20.56 -4.11 2.62
CA ALA A 175 -19.90 -3.64 3.83
C ALA A 175 -18.51 -4.28 4.00
N GLY A 176 -17.52 -3.47 4.37
CA GLY A 176 -16.14 -3.93 4.57
C GLY A 176 -15.34 -4.19 3.29
N GLN A 177 -15.89 -3.88 2.12
CA GLN A 177 -15.18 -3.93 0.84
C GLN A 177 -14.94 -2.53 0.28
N LEU A 178 -13.74 -2.34 -0.27
CA LEU A 178 -13.31 -1.11 -0.94
C LEU A 178 -13.03 -1.43 -2.40
N LYS A 179 -13.30 -0.48 -3.28
CA LYS A 179 -12.82 -0.50 -4.67
C LYS A 179 -11.60 0.41 -4.76
N LEU A 180 -10.44 -0.20 -5.00
CA LEU A 180 -9.19 0.47 -5.31
C LEU A 180 -9.15 0.72 -6.82
N ILE A 181 -8.96 1.97 -7.20
CA ILE A 181 -8.91 2.45 -8.58
C ILE A 181 -7.55 3.14 -8.75
N VAL A 182 -6.78 2.70 -9.74
CA VAL A 182 -5.50 3.28 -10.07
C VAL A 182 -5.53 3.74 -11.51
N ARG A 183 -5.14 4.99 -11.71
CA ARG A 183 -5.09 5.62 -13.03
C ARG A 183 -3.64 5.92 -13.36
N GLY A 184 -3.16 5.37 -14.47
CA GLY A 184 -1.81 5.58 -14.99
C GLY A 184 -1.83 6.48 -16.22
N CYS A 185 -0.87 7.40 -16.31
CA CYS A 185 -0.58 8.13 -17.54
C CYS A 185 0.78 7.73 -18.10
N SER A 186 0.94 7.79 -19.42
CA SER A 186 2.25 7.57 -20.08
C SER A 186 3.26 8.70 -19.86
N ASP A 187 2.82 9.82 -19.30
CA ASP A 187 3.62 11.01 -19.05
C ASP A 187 3.36 11.60 -17.64
N ARG A 188 4.00 12.74 -17.35
CA ARG A 188 4.10 13.32 -16.01
C ARG A 188 2.91 14.21 -15.61
N ARG A 189 1.89 14.39 -16.46
CA ARG A 189 0.82 15.40 -16.25
C ARG A 189 0.06 15.17 -14.96
N ALA A 190 -0.31 16.23 -14.24
CA ALA A 190 -1.08 16.11 -12.98
C ALA A 190 -2.39 15.36 -13.17
N ASP A 191 -3.10 15.70 -14.23
CA ASP A 191 -4.32 15.08 -14.69
C ASP A 191 -4.07 14.37 -16.01
N CYS A 192 -4.35 13.07 -16.09
CA CYS A 192 -4.16 12.33 -17.34
C CYS A 192 -5.18 12.75 -18.41
N ASP A 193 -6.28 13.40 -18.02
CA ASP A 193 -7.33 13.87 -18.93
C ASP A 193 -6.98 15.24 -19.54
N ASP A 194 -5.93 15.92 -19.06
CA ASP A 194 -5.44 17.19 -19.63
C ASP A 194 -4.65 16.94 -20.92
N LEU A 195 -5.20 17.40 -22.05
CA LEU A 195 -4.60 17.26 -23.39
C LEU A 195 -3.82 18.50 -23.86
N SER A 196 -3.61 19.49 -22.99
CA SER A 196 -2.92 20.75 -23.33
C SER A 196 -1.46 20.55 -23.78
N GLU A 197 -0.76 19.55 -23.22
CA GLU A 197 0.61 19.17 -23.59
C GLU A 197 0.66 18.06 -24.67
N GLY A 198 -0.44 17.77 -25.37
CA GLY A 198 -0.50 16.80 -26.48
C GLY A 198 -1.12 15.44 -26.12
N PRO A 199 -0.91 14.38 -26.93
CA PRO A 199 -1.52 13.08 -26.69
C PRO A 199 -0.80 12.29 -25.58
N SER A 200 -1.53 11.88 -24.55
CA SER A 200 -1.05 10.95 -23.51
C SER A 200 -1.80 9.62 -23.61
N GLY A 201 -1.16 8.54 -23.18
CA GLY A 201 -1.82 7.26 -22.91
C GLY A 201 -2.46 7.27 -21.54
N LEU A 202 -3.66 6.70 -21.44
CA LEU A 202 -4.43 6.59 -20.22
C LEU A 202 -4.81 5.13 -19.99
N ALA A 203 -4.60 4.64 -18.77
CA ALA A 203 -5.12 3.34 -18.36
C ALA A 203 -5.71 3.45 -16.95
N GLU A 204 -6.84 2.79 -16.72
CA GLU A 204 -7.45 2.68 -15.40
C GLU A 204 -7.62 1.21 -15.03
N ALA A 205 -7.03 0.84 -13.89
CA ALA A 205 -7.14 -0.49 -13.29
C ALA A 205 -7.97 -0.40 -12.02
N ALA A 206 -8.96 -1.27 -11.87
CA ALA A 206 -9.78 -1.35 -10.67
C ALA A 206 -9.82 -2.76 -10.08
N ARG A 207 -9.79 -2.84 -8.75
CA ARG A 207 -9.89 -4.08 -7.98
C ARG A 207 -10.72 -3.88 -6.72
N HIS A 208 -11.53 -4.88 -6.38
CA HIS A 208 -12.17 -4.97 -5.08
C HIS A 208 -11.16 -5.48 -4.05
N LEU A 209 -11.11 -4.84 -2.90
CA LEU A 209 -10.29 -5.18 -1.75
C LEU A 209 -11.20 -5.48 -0.56
N ALA A 210 -10.81 -6.46 0.25
CA ALA A 210 -11.40 -6.71 1.55
C ALA A 210 -10.30 -6.83 2.60
N LEU A 211 -10.63 -6.49 3.85
CA LEU A 211 -9.75 -6.73 4.97
C LEU A 211 -9.89 -8.19 5.41
N LEU A 212 -8.83 -8.96 5.19
CA LEU A 212 -8.66 -10.24 5.86
C LEU A 212 -8.32 -10.00 7.33
N SER A 213 -9.28 -10.25 8.21
CA SER A 213 -9.17 -9.97 9.63
C SER A 213 -8.02 -10.71 10.31
N ALA A 214 -7.41 -10.06 11.31
CA ALA A 214 -6.43 -10.67 12.22
C ALA A 214 -7.04 -11.75 13.12
N LEU A 215 -8.33 -11.66 13.46
CA LEU A 215 -9.04 -12.70 14.20
C LEU A 215 -10.25 -13.14 13.40
N ARG A 216 -10.42 -14.43 13.18
CA ARG A 216 -11.67 -14.89 12.55
C ARG A 216 -12.83 -14.80 13.52
N LEU A 217 -12.60 -15.19 14.77
CA LEU A 217 -13.59 -15.14 15.84
C LEU A 217 -12.96 -14.52 17.09
N PRO A 218 -13.53 -13.43 17.64
CA PRO A 218 -13.13 -12.91 18.94
C PRO A 218 -13.22 -14.02 20.02
N PRO A 219 -12.16 -14.25 20.82
CA PRO A 219 -12.23 -15.17 21.94
C PRO A 219 -13.35 -14.79 22.93
N PRO A 220 -14.15 -15.76 23.41
CA PRO A 220 -15.26 -15.47 24.33
C PRO A 220 -14.81 -15.20 25.77
N GLN A 221 -13.53 -15.43 26.08
CA GLN A 221 -12.95 -15.33 27.41
C GLN A 221 -11.52 -14.79 27.32
N ALA A 222 -11.01 -14.32 28.45
CA ALA A 222 -9.74 -13.62 28.51
C ALA A 222 -8.53 -14.53 28.29
N ALA A 223 -8.58 -15.79 28.76
CA ALA A 223 -7.55 -16.81 28.53
C ALA A 223 -8.14 -18.01 27.80
N THR A 224 -7.50 -18.44 26.71
CA THR A 224 -7.90 -19.63 25.94
C THR A 224 -6.70 -20.54 25.77
N GLU A 225 -6.77 -21.73 26.36
CA GLU A 225 -5.69 -22.71 26.36
C GLU A 225 -6.08 -23.98 25.58
N GLY A 226 -5.07 -24.80 25.29
CA GLY A 226 -5.23 -26.13 24.72
C GLY A 226 -5.07 -26.20 23.20
N PRO A 227 -4.79 -27.41 22.68
CA PRO A 227 -4.31 -27.62 21.33
C PRO A 227 -5.32 -27.16 20.26
N GLY A 228 -4.82 -26.53 19.19
CA GLY A 228 -5.64 -26.05 18.08
C GLY A 228 -6.37 -24.73 18.35
N SER A 229 -6.06 -24.07 19.47
CA SER A 229 -6.60 -22.75 19.81
C SER A 229 -6.23 -21.70 18.77
N PHE A 230 -5.04 -21.81 18.15
CA PHE A 230 -4.66 -20.94 17.03
C PHE A 230 -5.69 -20.98 15.89
N LEU A 231 -5.97 -22.17 15.35
CA LEU A 231 -6.87 -22.32 14.21
C LEU A 231 -8.30 -21.89 14.57
N ARG A 232 -8.73 -22.14 15.80
CA ARG A 232 -10.07 -21.75 16.29
C ARG A 232 -10.26 -20.23 16.33
N VAL A 233 -9.26 -19.49 16.82
CA VAL A 233 -9.34 -18.03 17.02
C VAL A 233 -8.96 -17.27 15.74
N PHE A 234 -7.83 -17.61 15.13
CA PHE A 234 -7.30 -16.92 13.95
C PHE A 234 -7.94 -17.42 12.65
N GLY A 235 -8.52 -18.63 12.65
CA GLY A 235 -9.26 -19.17 11.51
C GLY A 235 -8.41 -19.70 10.35
N TYR A 236 -7.08 -19.61 10.46
CA TYR A 236 -6.13 -20.06 9.45
C TYR A 236 -5.05 -20.95 10.08
N PRO A 237 -4.44 -21.87 9.31
CA PRO A 237 -3.22 -22.54 9.74
C PRO A 237 -2.10 -21.51 9.99
N ALA A 238 -1.31 -21.72 11.05
CA ALA A 238 -0.20 -20.86 11.48
C ALA A 238 0.68 -20.35 10.32
N MET A 239 1.14 -21.24 9.43
CA MET A 239 1.99 -20.88 8.30
C MET A 239 1.30 -20.00 7.24
N ARG A 240 0.00 -20.20 7.01
CA ARG A 240 -0.77 -19.32 6.11
C ARG A 240 -0.99 -17.97 6.76
N TYR A 241 -1.31 -17.95 8.05
CA TYR A 241 -1.43 -16.71 8.80
C TYR A 241 -0.13 -15.90 8.72
N ARG A 242 1.02 -16.51 9.03
CA ARG A 242 2.36 -15.91 8.96
C ARG A 242 2.71 -15.27 7.61
N SER A 243 2.18 -15.79 6.50
CA SER A 243 2.46 -15.29 5.14
C SER A 243 1.67 -14.03 4.75
N GLN A 244 0.80 -13.54 5.61
CA GLN A 244 -0.04 -12.38 5.33
C GLN A 244 0.77 -11.07 5.20
N PRO A 245 0.43 -10.18 4.24
CA PRO A 245 1.20 -8.94 3.99
C PRO A 245 1.29 -7.97 5.19
N ALA A 246 0.25 -7.87 6.00
CA ALA A 246 0.24 -6.94 7.14
C ALA A 246 1.01 -7.45 8.36
N ILE A 247 1.52 -8.69 8.34
CA ILE A 247 2.30 -9.24 9.45
C ILE A 247 3.76 -8.75 9.39
N ALA A 248 4.24 -8.18 10.49
CA ALA A 248 5.65 -7.92 10.70
C ALA A 248 6.29 -9.15 11.33
N ARG A 249 7.16 -9.82 10.58
CA ARG A 249 7.93 -10.96 11.09
C ARG A 249 9.22 -10.46 11.72
N MET A 250 9.57 -11.01 12.86
CA MET A 250 10.84 -10.75 13.53
C MET A 250 11.38 -12.01 14.20
N ARG A 251 12.67 -11.96 14.52
CA ARG A 251 13.38 -12.92 15.36
C ARG A 251 14.07 -12.12 16.46
N CYS A 252 14.19 -12.74 17.62
CA CYS A 252 14.91 -12.18 18.75
C CYS A 252 16.00 -13.17 19.14
N ASP A 253 17.22 -12.68 19.35
CA ASP A 253 18.33 -13.52 19.83
C ASP A 253 18.33 -13.65 21.36
N ALA A 254 17.66 -12.71 22.05
CA ALA A 254 17.44 -12.71 23.49
C ALA A 254 16.11 -12.02 23.85
N ASP A 255 16.16 -10.75 24.26
CA ASP A 255 14.96 -9.96 24.55
C ASP A 255 14.37 -9.32 23.28
N CYS A 256 13.06 -9.44 23.12
CA CYS A 256 12.31 -8.94 21.96
C CYS A 256 11.92 -7.45 22.06
N GLY A 257 12.24 -6.77 23.17
CA GLY A 257 11.81 -5.39 23.43
C GLY A 257 12.25 -4.41 22.34
N ALA A 258 13.52 -4.43 21.94
CA ALA A 258 14.05 -3.51 20.92
C ALA A 258 13.47 -3.78 19.50
N PRO A 259 13.47 -5.03 18.98
CA PRO A 259 12.79 -5.35 17.72
C PRO A 259 11.30 -5.00 17.72
N LEU A 260 10.61 -5.27 18.82
CA LEU A 260 9.19 -4.93 18.98
C LEU A 260 9.00 -3.41 18.97
N ALA A 261 9.80 -2.66 19.73
CA ALA A 261 9.75 -1.20 19.74
C ALA A 261 9.93 -0.62 18.34
N GLN A 262 10.90 -1.12 17.57
CA GLN A 262 11.16 -0.66 16.20
C GLN A 262 9.98 -0.96 15.25
N ALA A 263 9.33 -2.12 15.41
CA ALA A 263 8.16 -2.47 14.61
C ALA A 263 6.95 -1.59 14.95
N LEU A 264 6.65 -1.40 16.24
CA LEU A 264 5.56 -0.56 16.71
C LEU A 264 5.76 0.91 16.31
N ALA A 265 7.00 1.40 16.36
CA ALA A 265 7.40 2.74 15.94
C ALA A 265 7.14 2.99 14.44
N ARG A 266 7.21 1.94 13.61
CA ARG A 266 6.79 1.94 12.20
C ARG A 266 5.29 1.71 12.01
N GLY A 267 4.49 1.73 13.07
CA GLY A 267 3.04 1.49 13.02
C GLY A 267 2.63 0.03 12.83
N ARG A 268 3.57 -0.93 12.93
CA ARG A 268 3.25 -2.36 12.79
C ARG A 268 2.59 -2.85 14.07
N ARG A 269 1.39 -3.43 13.98
CA ARG A 269 0.63 -3.94 15.14
C ARG A 269 0.21 -5.40 15.04
N LEU A 270 0.51 -6.06 13.92
CA LEU A 270 0.41 -7.50 13.74
C LEU A 270 1.82 -8.08 13.72
N ILE A 271 2.26 -8.63 14.83
CA ILE A 271 3.64 -9.08 15.04
C ILE A 271 3.67 -10.60 15.07
N TRP A 272 4.62 -11.17 14.32
CA TRP A 272 4.96 -12.59 14.36
C TRP A 272 6.41 -12.75 14.79
N ILE A 273 6.65 -13.44 15.89
CA ILE A 273 7.99 -13.80 16.36
C ILE A 273 8.24 -15.26 16.01
N ASP A 274 9.29 -15.53 15.25
CA ASP A 274 9.71 -16.90 14.97
C ASP A 274 10.49 -17.47 16.16
N GLY A 275 10.04 -18.60 16.71
CA GLY A 275 10.67 -19.27 17.86
C GLY A 275 10.26 -18.68 19.21
N ASP A 276 11.05 -18.99 20.22
CA ASP A 276 10.84 -18.53 21.59
C ASP A 276 11.10 -17.04 21.73
N ALA A 277 10.37 -16.40 22.64
CA ALA A 277 10.43 -14.96 22.86
C ALA A 277 10.50 -14.63 24.34
N ARG A 278 11.39 -13.71 24.70
CA ARG A 278 11.41 -13.06 26.01
C ARG A 278 11.08 -11.59 25.85
N LEU A 279 10.21 -11.06 26.70
CA LEU A 279 9.92 -9.63 26.74
C LEU A 279 9.98 -9.12 28.17
N SER A 280 11.07 -8.41 28.48
CA SER A 280 11.31 -7.90 29.82
C SER A 280 10.58 -6.59 30.10
N GLU A 281 10.29 -5.80 29.06
CA GLU A 281 9.62 -4.51 29.14
C GLU A 281 8.70 -4.28 27.93
N TRP A 282 7.57 -3.60 28.15
CA TRP A 282 6.71 -3.16 27.06
C TRP A 282 7.26 -1.87 26.45
N PRO A 283 7.45 -1.80 25.13
CA PRO A 283 7.75 -0.52 24.49
C PRO A 283 6.64 0.50 24.77
N PRO A 284 6.93 1.81 24.93
CA PRO A 284 5.90 2.82 25.21
C PRO A 284 4.75 2.81 24.20
N ALA A 285 5.04 2.54 22.92
CA ALA A 285 4.04 2.41 21.87
C ALA A 285 3.06 1.24 22.12
N ALA A 286 3.42 0.19 22.84
CA ALA A 286 2.49 -0.90 23.20
C ALA A 286 1.48 -0.48 24.27
N LEU A 287 1.77 0.59 25.02
CA LEU A 287 0.99 1.08 26.16
C LEU A 287 0.10 2.29 25.79
N ASP A 288 0.10 2.72 24.53
CA ASP A 288 -0.64 3.89 24.03
C ASP A 288 -2.15 3.67 23.89
N GLY A 289 -2.67 2.51 24.30
CA GLY A 289 -4.08 2.16 24.18
C GLY A 289 -4.51 1.74 22.76
N THR A 290 -3.58 1.53 21.83
CA THR A 290 -3.86 0.87 20.55
C THR A 290 -3.68 -0.66 20.67
N PRO A 291 -4.59 -1.49 20.12
CA PRO A 291 -4.45 -2.94 20.22
C PRO A 291 -3.22 -3.49 19.51
N LEU A 292 -2.54 -4.45 20.14
CA LEU A 292 -1.43 -5.23 19.59
C LEU A 292 -1.85 -6.69 19.40
N VAL A 293 -1.58 -7.27 18.23
CA VAL A 293 -1.64 -8.73 18.04
C VAL A 293 -0.21 -9.25 17.98
N LEU A 294 0.18 -10.00 19.01
CA LEU A 294 1.50 -10.61 19.13
C LEU A 294 1.36 -12.12 19.02
N VAL A 295 1.99 -12.71 18.00
CA VAL A 295 1.98 -14.16 17.76
C VAL A 295 3.41 -14.67 17.89
N VAL A 296 3.64 -15.61 18.79
CA VAL A 296 4.94 -16.22 19.07
C VAL A 296 4.90 -17.68 18.65
N ASP A 297 5.81 -18.06 17.76
CA ASP A 297 5.92 -19.42 17.23
C ASP A 297 6.78 -20.34 18.11
N GLY A 298 6.59 -20.24 19.41
CA GLY A 298 7.36 -20.92 20.45
C GLY A 298 6.77 -20.62 21.84
N ARG A 299 7.61 -20.63 22.87
CA ARG A 299 7.28 -20.17 24.22
C ARG A 299 7.44 -18.66 24.36
N LEU A 300 6.56 -18.02 25.13
CA LEU A 300 6.67 -16.60 25.47
C LEU A 300 6.87 -16.42 26.97
N ASP A 301 8.01 -15.84 27.35
CA ASP A 301 8.33 -15.44 28.72
C ASP A 301 8.19 -13.91 28.87
N LEU A 302 7.23 -13.47 29.67
CA LEU A 302 6.95 -12.06 29.95
C LEU A 302 7.39 -11.70 31.37
N SER A 303 8.20 -10.66 31.52
CA SER A 303 8.35 -9.95 32.80
C SER A 303 7.95 -8.47 32.70
N ALA A 304 7.42 -8.06 31.55
CA ALA A 304 7.05 -6.68 31.27
C ALA A 304 5.90 -6.18 32.19
N PRO A 305 6.14 -5.14 33.02
CA PRO A 305 5.12 -4.49 33.83
C PRO A 305 4.28 -3.51 33.01
N GLY A 306 3.13 -3.11 33.52
CA GLY A 306 2.26 -2.10 32.89
C GLY A 306 1.01 -2.67 32.22
N SER A 307 0.28 -1.80 31.53
CA SER A 307 -1.07 -2.08 31.03
C SER A 307 -1.15 -1.97 29.51
N ALA A 308 -1.26 -3.11 28.83
CA ALA A 308 -1.38 -3.20 27.39
C ALA A 308 -2.73 -3.83 26.98
N GLN A 309 -3.03 -3.81 25.67
CA GLN A 309 -4.28 -4.38 25.16
C GLN A 309 -4.13 -5.03 23.80
N GLY A 310 -4.95 -6.05 23.53
CA GLY A 310 -5.03 -6.74 22.25
C GLY A 310 -5.09 -8.26 22.39
N VAL A 311 -4.38 -8.97 21.53
CA VAL A 311 -4.29 -10.45 21.56
C VAL A 311 -2.85 -10.92 21.60
N ILE A 312 -2.52 -11.76 22.58
CA ILE A 312 -1.26 -12.50 22.61
C ILE A 312 -1.55 -13.95 22.25
N TYR A 313 -0.70 -14.52 21.38
CA TYR A 313 -0.63 -15.94 21.14
C TYR A 313 0.79 -16.47 21.33
N ALA A 314 0.94 -17.62 22.00
CA ALA A 314 2.18 -18.40 21.95
C ALA A 314 1.86 -19.89 21.75
N ARG A 315 2.66 -20.56 20.93
CA ARG A 315 2.44 -21.97 20.57
C ARG A 315 2.67 -22.90 21.76
N GLU A 316 3.78 -22.75 22.48
CA GLU A 316 4.19 -23.74 23.50
C GLU A 316 3.70 -23.40 24.92
N GLY A 317 3.34 -22.14 25.16
CA GLY A 317 2.88 -21.65 26.45
C GLY A 317 3.33 -20.22 26.71
N ILE A 318 2.74 -19.61 27.75
CA ILE A 318 3.02 -18.23 28.13
C ILE A 318 3.29 -18.20 29.63
N GLY A 319 4.50 -17.85 30.04
CA GLY A 319 4.83 -17.56 31.43
C GLY A 319 4.85 -16.05 31.66
N TRP A 320 4.10 -15.54 32.64
CA TRP A 320 4.08 -14.10 32.93
C TRP A 320 4.44 -13.81 34.39
N HIS A 321 5.68 -13.40 34.60
CA HIS A 321 6.29 -13.17 35.91
C HIS A 321 6.88 -11.76 36.01
N PRO A 322 6.06 -10.71 36.23
CA PRO A 322 6.56 -9.36 36.44
C PRO A 322 7.45 -9.24 37.69
N PRO A 323 8.39 -8.27 37.75
CA PRO A 323 9.17 -7.99 38.94
C PRO A 323 8.30 -7.78 40.18
N VAL A 324 8.81 -8.22 41.33
CA VAL A 324 8.11 -8.12 42.62
C VAL A 324 7.66 -6.68 42.89
N GLY A 325 6.39 -6.51 43.27
CA GLY A 325 5.80 -5.20 43.57
C GLY A 325 5.33 -4.41 42.35
N GLN A 326 5.51 -4.92 41.12
CA GLN A 326 4.99 -4.31 39.90
C GLN A 326 3.77 -5.08 39.38
N ALA A 327 2.70 -4.35 39.08
CA ALA A 327 1.50 -4.91 38.49
C ALA A 327 1.61 -4.94 36.96
N ALA A 328 1.06 -5.99 36.36
CA ALA A 328 0.88 -6.08 34.92
C ALA A 328 -0.59 -6.30 34.63
N SER A 329 -1.12 -5.65 33.59
CA SER A 329 -2.49 -5.90 33.16
C SER A 329 -2.62 -6.02 31.64
N TRP A 330 -3.56 -6.86 31.22
CA TRP A 330 -3.88 -7.08 29.81
C TRP A 330 -5.37 -6.97 29.57
N ARG A 331 -5.77 -6.08 28.66
CA ARG A 331 -7.15 -5.98 28.16
C ARG A 331 -7.29 -6.64 26.80
N GLY A 332 -8.12 -7.67 26.69
CA GLY A 332 -8.34 -8.39 25.45
C GLY A 332 -8.27 -9.90 25.69
N ALA A 333 -7.42 -10.61 24.96
CA ALA A 333 -7.29 -12.05 25.10
C ALA A 333 -5.84 -12.55 25.06
N ILE A 334 -5.60 -13.64 25.77
CA ILE A 334 -4.40 -14.48 25.70
C ILE A 334 -4.84 -15.84 25.18
N VAL A 335 -4.13 -16.34 24.18
CA VAL A 335 -4.43 -17.60 23.52
C VAL A 335 -3.15 -18.44 23.48
N THR A 336 -3.22 -19.72 23.80
CA THR A 336 -2.06 -20.60 23.66
C THR A 336 -2.52 -22.02 23.36
N ASP A 337 -1.70 -22.76 22.60
CA ASP A 337 -1.90 -24.20 22.44
C ASP A 337 -1.36 -24.98 23.66
N GLY A 338 -0.50 -24.35 24.48
CA GLY A 338 0.04 -24.87 25.73
C GLY A 338 -0.70 -24.36 26.97
N VAL A 339 0.06 -23.96 27.99
CA VAL A 339 -0.43 -23.47 29.30
C VAL A 339 -0.06 -22.00 29.49
N PHE A 340 -0.96 -21.25 30.11
CA PHE A 340 -0.76 -19.89 30.59
C PHE A 340 -0.50 -19.91 32.10
N ASP A 341 0.68 -19.44 32.51
CA ASP A 341 1.17 -19.44 33.89
C ASP A 341 1.46 -18.00 34.36
N PRO A 342 0.46 -17.28 34.89
CA PRO A 342 0.61 -15.91 35.38
C PRO A 342 0.92 -15.83 36.89
N GLU A 343 1.77 -14.89 37.26
CA GLU A 343 1.91 -14.42 38.65
C GLU A 343 0.63 -13.75 39.17
N LYS A 344 0.47 -13.73 40.51
CA LYS A 344 -0.71 -13.11 41.16
C LYS A 344 -0.87 -11.61 40.87
N THR A 345 0.20 -10.92 40.47
CA THR A 345 0.20 -9.50 40.13
C THR A 345 -0.28 -9.22 38.70
N VAL A 346 -0.56 -10.28 37.91
CA VAL A 346 -1.05 -10.18 36.54
C VAL A 346 -2.58 -10.15 36.54
N THR A 347 -3.16 -9.05 36.05
CA THR A 347 -4.61 -8.90 35.90
C THR A 347 -5.01 -9.04 34.43
N LEU A 348 -5.81 -10.05 34.13
CA LEU A 348 -6.32 -10.29 32.79
C LEU A 348 -7.80 -9.90 32.70
N THR A 349 -8.13 -8.97 31.81
CA THR A 349 -9.52 -8.49 31.60
C THR A 349 -9.96 -8.79 30.18
N HIS A 350 -11.05 -9.53 30.03
CA HIS A 350 -11.70 -9.69 28.73
C HIS A 350 -12.33 -8.35 28.33
N ASP A 351 -11.94 -7.81 27.18
CA ASP A 351 -12.47 -6.56 26.64
C ASP A 351 -13.00 -6.79 25.23
N ALA A 352 -14.33 -6.96 25.12
CA ALA A 352 -14.98 -7.21 23.84
C ALA A 352 -14.76 -6.07 22.84
N ALA A 353 -14.69 -4.82 23.28
CA ALA A 353 -14.49 -3.68 22.38
C ALA A 353 -13.10 -3.70 21.76
N VAL A 354 -12.06 -4.04 22.54
CA VAL A 354 -10.71 -4.27 22.03
C VAL A 354 -10.72 -5.40 21.00
N LEU A 355 -11.32 -6.55 21.34
CA LEU A 355 -11.34 -7.71 20.44
C LEU A 355 -12.12 -7.45 19.15
N TYR A 356 -13.20 -6.65 19.20
CA TYR A 356 -13.93 -6.22 18.01
C TYR A 356 -13.09 -5.28 17.12
N ARG A 357 -12.27 -4.39 17.70
CA ARG A 357 -11.32 -3.59 16.92
C ARG A 357 -10.29 -4.48 16.23
N VAL A 358 -9.71 -5.45 16.95
CA VAL A 358 -8.77 -6.41 16.34
C VAL A 358 -9.45 -7.20 15.21
N HIS A 359 -10.70 -7.63 15.41
CA HIS A 359 -11.46 -8.37 14.42
C HIS A 359 -11.89 -7.55 13.18
N ARG A 360 -12.22 -6.26 13.31
CA ARG A 360 -12.74 -5.48 12.17
C ARG A 360 -11.75 -4.51 11.52
N GLN A 361 -10.69 -4.14 12.23
CA GLN A 361 -9.81 -3.03 11.86
C GLN A 361 -8.37 -3.49 11.64
N MET A 362 -7.97 -4.62 12.21
CA MET A 362 -6.63 -5.17 12.05
C MET A 362 -6.67 -6.37 11.10
N GLY A 363 -5.69 -6.44 10.21
CA GLY A 363 -5.65 -7.47 9.17
C GLY A 363 -4.92 -7.04 7.92
N SER A 364 -4.96 -7.87 6.89
CA SER A 364 -4.37 -7.58 5.58
C SER A 364 -5.44 -7.23 4.55
N PHE A 365 -5.28 -6.11 3.84
CA PHE A 365 -6.08 -5.84 2.64
C PHE A 365 -5.62 -6.74 1.50
N LEU A 366 -6.55 -7.51 0.94
CA LEU A 366 -6.28 -8.42 -0.17
C LEU A 366 -7.30 -8.21 -1.29
N PRO A 367 -6.91 -8.43 -2.55
CA PRO A 367 -7.85 -8.50 -3.66
C PRO A 367 -8.92 -9.56 -3.43
N VAL A 368 -10.18 -9.21 -3.69
CA VAL A 368 -11.30 -10.16 -3.67
C VAL A 368 -11.34 -10.91 -5.01
N PRO A 369 -11.23 -12.25 -5.01
CA PRO A 369 -11.36 -13.04 -6.23
C PRO A 369 -12.73 -12.80 -6.89
N GLY A 370 -12.77 -12.66 -8.22
CA GLY A 370 -14.02 -12.44 -8.94
C GLY A 370 -14.54 -10.99 -8.92
N GLY A 371 -13.84 -10.06 -8.26
CA GLY A 371 -14.22 -8.64 -8.16
C GLY A 371 -13.79 -7.76 -9.34
N TRP A 372 -13.73 -8.29 -10.55
CA TRP A 372 -13.58 -7.50 -11.77
C TRP A 372 -14.87 -6.73 -12.05
N SER A 373 -14.81 -5.41 -11.94
CA SER A 373 -15.82 -4.52 -12.53
C SER A 373 -15.20 -3.98 -13.80
N PRO A 374 -15.85 -4.13 -14.97
CA PRO A 374 -15.48 -3.31 -16.11
C PRO A 374 -15.64 -1.85 -15.69
N THR A 375 -14.54 -1.10 -15.67
CA THR A 375 -14.58 0.35 -15.62
C THR A 375 -15.17 0.81 -16.96
N ARG A 376 -16.16 1.71 -16.90
CA ARG A 376 -16.86 2.23 -18.07
C ARG A 376 -16.16 3.49 -18.54
#